data_AF-A0A1J5JAI6-F1
#
_entry.id   AF-A0A1J5JAI6-F1
#
_cell.length_a   1.000
_cell.length_b   1.000
_cell.length_c   1.000
_cell.angle_alpha   90.00
_cell.angle_beta   90.00
_cell.angle_gamma   90.00
#
_symmetry.space_group_name_H-M   'P 1'
#
loop_
_entity.id
_entity.type
_entity.pdbx_description
1 polymer ?
#
loop_
_entity_poly.entity_id
_entity_poly.type
_entity_poly.pdbx_seq_one_letter_code
_entity_poly.pdbx_strand_id
1 'polypeptide(L)'
;MKLLPHQVLKKLAENERNKAQYELAALSHQRQELRKQREQAVAHIRQVREQKEKAIRMTVQAGTLMMYDELISEQNTLIARLDAAIDVLHGQEQALLRQWLSHDSRGKAFDRIDKKFITEANRVLDRKLQQIDDDRVAGRLTGPLAAGV
;
A
#
# COMPACT_ATOMS: atom_id res chain seq x y z
N MET A 1 -9.15 29.60 -2.72
CA MET A 1 -9.61 28.90 -3.95
C MET A 1 -10.37 27.65 -3.53
N LYS A 2 -11.59 27.42 -4.05
CA LYS A 2 -12.35 26.18 -3.80
C LYS A 2 -11.87 25.10 -4.77
N LEU A 3 -11.54 23.92 -4.26
CA LEU A 3 -11.16 22.77 -5.09
C LEU A 3 -12.37 22.27 -5.87
N LEU A 4 -12.14 21.86 -7.12
CA LEU A 4 -13.19 21.23 -7.91
C LEU A 4 -13.42 19.79 -7.40
N PRO A 5 -14.64 19.24 -7.52
CA PRO A 5 -14.98 17.92 -6.97
C PRO A 5 -14.01 16.79 -7.39
N HIS A 6 -13.52 16.80 -8.63
CA HIS A 6 -12.54 15.81 -9.11
C HIS A 6 -11.16 15.93 -8.44
N GLN A 7 -10.74 17.15 -8.06
CA GLN A 7 -9.49 17.39 -7.35
C GLN A 7 -9.58 16.91 -5.90
N VAL A 8 -10.75 17.03 -5.27
CA VAL A 8 -11.02 16.46 -3.94
C VAL A 8 -10.96 14.94 -4.00
N LEU A 9 -11.62 14.32 -4.97
CA LEU A 9 -11.62 12.87 -5.16
C LEU A 9 -10.21 12.31 -5.45
N LYS A 10 -9.41 13.04 -6.24
CA LYS A 10 -8.00 12.69 -6.48
C LYS A 10 -7.18 12.67 -5.19
N LYS A 11 -7.27 13.75 -4.38
CA LYS A 11 -6.56 13.82 -3.09
C LYS A 11 -6.99 12.73 -2.11
N LEU A 12 -8.27 12.37 -2.10
CA LEU A 12 -8.78 11.26 -1.29
C LEU A 12 -8.18 9.93 -1.76
N ALA A 13 -8.17 9.65 -3.06
CA ALA A 13 -7.58 8.44 -3.61
C ALA A 13 -6.05 8.34 -3.33
N GLU A 14 -5.33 9.45 -3.41
CA GLU A 14 -3.91 9.53 -3.03
C GLU A 14 -3.70 9.22 -1.54
N ASN A 15 -4.54 9.76 -0.66
CA ASN A 15 -4.45 9.51 0.78
C ASN A 15 -4.74 8.03 1.12
N GLU A 16 -5.79 7.45 0.52
CA GLU A 16 -6.13 6.03 0.67
C GLU A 16 -4.98 5.13 0.18
N ARG A 17 -4.36 5.48 -0.95
CA ARG A 17 -3.18 4.78 -1.48
C ARG A 17 -2.00 4.84 -0.52
N ASN A 18 -1.69 6.01 0.02
CA ASN A 18 -0.58 6.18 0.96
C ASN A 18 -0.83 5.39 2.24
N LYS A 19 -2.06 5.42 2.78
CA LYS A 19 -2.44 4.63 3.95
C LYS A 19 -2.24 3.13 3.71
N ALA A 20 -2.72 2.61 2.58
CA ALA A 20 -2.53 1.22 2.22
C ALA A 20 -1.04 0.84 2.04
N GLN A 21 -0.19 1.75 1.53
CA GLN A 21 1.25 1.51 1.44
C GLN A 21 1.92 1.42 2.82
N TYR A 22 1.56 2.31 3.75
CA TYR A 22 2.07 2.26 5.12
C TYR A 22 1.66 0.97 5.83
N GLU A 23 0.40 0.57 5.70
CA GLU A 23 -0.12 -0.68 6.28
C GLU A 23 0.57 -1.91 5.68
N LEU A 24 0.79 -1.93 4.36
CA LEU A 24 1.55 -3.00 3.70
C LEU A 24 2.99 -3.11 4.20
N ALA A 25 3.68 -1.98 4.39
CA ALA A 25 5.03 -1.97 4.94
C ALA A 25 5.07 -2.52 6.37
N ALA A 26 4.10 -2.14 7.21
CA ALA A 26 3.99 -2.62 8.59
C ALA A 26 3.74 -4.14 8.65
N LEU A 27 2.81 -4.66 7.83
CA LEU A 27 2.53 -6.09 7.77
C LEU A 27 3.71 -6.89 7.23
N SER A 28 4.40 -6.37 6.22
CA SER A 28 5.61 -7.00 5.67
C SER A 28 6.71 -7.11 6.72
N HIS A 29 6.93 -6.05 7.50
CA HIS A 29 7.89 -6.07 8.60
C HIS A 29 7.49 -7.09 9.68
N GLN A 30 6.22 -7.11 10.08
CA GLN A 30 5.72 -8.08 11.07
C GLN A 30 5.89 -9.51 10.59
N ARG A 31 5.57 -9.80 9.33
CA ARG A 31 5.75 -11.13 8.72
C ARG A 31 7.22 -11.55 8.68
N GLN A 32 8.13 -10.62 8.38
CA GLN A 32 9.57 -10.88 8.42
C GLN A 32 10.04 -11.25 9.83
N GLU A 33 9.56 -10.55 10.86
CA GLU A 33 9.92 -10.86 12.24
C GLU A 33 9.39 -12.24 12.68
N LEU A 34 8.15 -12.59 12.32
CA LEU A 34 7.63 -13.93 12.59
C LEU A 34 8.41 -15.04 11.88
N ARG A 35 8.85 -14.80 10.63
CA ARG A 35 9.73 -15.75 9.91
C ARG A 35 11.05 -15.97 10.63
N LYS A 36 11.66 -14.89 11.14
CA LYS A 36 12.89 -14.98 11.93
C LYS A 36 12.68 -15.78 13.21
N GLN A 37 11.59 -15.53 13.94
CA GLN A 37 11.23 -16.31 15.14
C GLN A 37 11.03 -17.78 14.81
N ARG A 38 10.40 -18.08 13.68
CA ARG A 38 10.20 -19.45 13.20
C ARG A 38 11.54 -20.14 12.91
N GLU A 39 12.44 -19.46 12.20
CA GLU A 39 13.79 -19.97 11.92
C GLU A 39 14.57 -20.27 13.20
N GLN A 40 14.45 -19.41 14.21
CA GLN A 40 15.05 -19.64 15.53
C GLN A 40 14.47 -20.88 16.22
N ALA A 41 13.15 -21.06 16.20
CA ALA A 41 12.50 -22.23 16.78
C ALA A 41 12.96 -23.53 16.07
N VAL A 42 13.07 -23.51 14.73
CA VAL A 42 13.60 -24.63 13.95
C VAL A 42 15.05 -24.95 14.32
N ALA A 43 15.89 -23.93 14.44
CA ALA A 43 17.29 -24.10 14.85
C ALA A 43 17.39 -24.69 16.26
N HIS A 44 16.54 -24.25 17.18
CA HIS A 44 16.47 -24.78 18.53
C HIS A 44 16.06 -26.25 18.56
N ILE A 45 15.03 -26.66 17.81
CA ILE A 45 14.65 -28.07 17.67
C ILE A 45 15.83 -28.92 17.21
N ARG A 46 16.61 -28.43 16.23
CA ARG A 46 17.78 -29.16 15.74
C ARG A 46 18.81 -29.36 16.85
N GLN A 47 19.14 -28.33 17.61
CA GLN A 47 20.06 -28.42 18.75
C GLN A 47 19.57 -29.41 19.81
N VAL A 48 18.27 -29.37 20.13
CA VAL A 48 17.64 -30.24 21.13
C VAL A 48 17.67 -31.69 20.67
N ARG A 49 17.42 -31.96 19.38
CA ARG A 49 17.55 -33.31 18.80
C ARG A 49 18.98 -33.84 18.88
N GLU A 50 19.97 -33.00 18.58
CA GLU A 50 21.39 -33.36 18.70
C GLU A 50 21.77 -33.66 20.16
N GLN A 51 21.25 -32.90 21.12
CA GLN A 51 21.44 -33.16 22.56
C GLN A 51 20.75 -34.46 23.01
N LYS A 52 19.52 -34.70 22.54
CA LYS A 52 18.80 -35.95 22.80
C LYS A 52 19.58 -37.15 22.28
N GLU A 53 20.11 -37.08 21.06
CA GLU A 53 20.89 -38.17 20.48
C GLU A 53 22.16 -38.46 21.28
N LYS A 54 22.86 -37.42 21.76
CA LYS A 54 24.00 -37.59 22.68
C LYS A 54 23.58 -38.25 23.99
N ALA A 55 22.46 -37.84 24.57
CA ALA A 55 21.93 -38.43 25.81
C ALA A 55 21.56 -39.92 25.64
N ILE A 56 21.01 -40.31 24.48
CA ILE A 56 20.73 -41.71 24.17
C ILE A 56 22.03 -42.53 24.15
N ARG A 57 23.08 -42.03 23.49
CA ARG A 57 24.40 -42.71 23.43
C ARG A 57 25.06 -42.83 24.80
N MET A 58 24.81 -41.87 25.69
CA MET A 58 25.30 -41.89 27.08
C MET A 58 24.43 -42.74 28.02
N THR A 59 23.44 -43.47 27.51
CA THR A 59 22.51 -44.28 28.33
C THR A 59 21.86 -43.50 29.46
N VAL A 60 21.49 -42.24 29.19
CA VAL A 60 20.81 -41.38 30.15
C VAL A 60 19.41 -41.95 30.47
N GLN A 61 18.93 -41.69 31.68
CA GLN A 61 17.63 -42.11 32.17
C GLN A 61 16.47 -41.69 31.25
N ALA A 62 15.44 -42.53 31.17
CA ALA A 62 14.25 -42.30 30.34
C ALA A 62 13.58 -40.93 30.61
N GLY A 63 13.58 -40.46 31.86
CA GLY A 63 13.01 -39.15 32.22
C GLY A 63 13.66 -37.98 31.46
N THR A 64 14.98 -37.98 31.27
CA THR A 64 15.66 -36.93 30.50
C THR A 64 15.32 -36.99 29.02
N LEU A 65 15.13 -38.19 28.47
CA LEU A 65 14.69 -38.35 27.07
C LEU A 65 13.26 -37.83 26.86
N MET A 66 12.37 -38.07 27.83
CA MET A 66 11.01 -37.53 27.83
C MET A 66 11.00 -36.00 27.91
N MET A 67 11.88 -35.39 28.71
CA MET A 67 12.01 -33.92 28.75
C MET A 67 12.43 -33.34 27.39
N TYR A 68 13.35 -34.00 26.67
CA TYR A 68 13.71 -33.55 25.31
C TYR A 68 12.54 -33.70 24.33
N ASP A 69 11.74 -34.76 24.44
CA ASP A 69 10.55 -34.95 23.61
C ASP A 69 9.47 -33.90 23.86
N GLU A 70 9.24 -33.56 25.13
CA GLU A 70 8.33 -32.49 25.53
C GLU A 70 8.79 -31.15 24.96
N LEU A 71 10.07 -30.82 25.11
CA LEU A 71 10.62 -29.57 24.59
C LEU A 71 10.58 -29.50 23.05
N ILE A 72 10.80 -30.61 22.34
CA ILE A 72 10.60 -30.68 20.88
C ILE A 72 9.13 -30.45 20.52
N SER A 73 8.20 -31.05 21.27
CA SER A 73 6.76 -30.91 21.06
C SER A 73 6.28 -29.46 21.26
N GLU A 74 6.75 -28.79 22.30
CA GLU A 74 6.47 -27.37 22.55
C GLU A 74 6.96 -26.49 21.40
N GLN A 75 8.19 -26.71 20.93
CA GLN A 75 8.75 -25.95 19.81
C GLN A 75 8.01 -26.21 18.49
N ASN A 76 7.57 -27.44 18.22
CA ASN A 76 6.73 -27.74 17.07
C ASN A 76 5.38 -27.01 17.15
N THR A 77 4.79 -26.94 18.34
CA THR A 77 3.55 -26.19 18.57
C THR A 77 3.75 -24.69 18.33
N LEU A 78 4.87 -24.13 18.78
CA LEU A 78 5.25 -22.75 18.50
C LEU A 78 5.40 -22.50 16.99
N ILE A 79 6.12 -23.36 16.27
CA ILE A 79 6.28 -23.26 14.81
C ILE A 79 4.93 -23.28 14.10
N ALA A 80 4.03 -24.20 14.47
CA ALA A 80 2.70 -24.27 13.88
C ALA A 80 1.89 -22.98 14.10
N ARG A 81 1.99 -22.37 15.29
CA ARG A 81 1.36 -21.08 15.58
C ARG A 81 1.97 -19.94 14.76
N LEU A 82 3.30 -19.92 14.62
CA LEU A 82 4.00 -18.93 13.82
C LEU A 82 3.64 -19.05 12.33
N ASP A 83 3.56 -20.27 11.80
CA ASP A 83 3.15 -20.54 10.41
C ASP A 83 1.72 -20.05 10.15
N ALA A 84 0.77 -20.38 11.04
CA ALA A 84 -0.59 -19.88 10.94
C ALA A 84 -0.66 -18.34 10.98
N ALA A 85 0.13 -17.70 11.85
CA ALA A 85 0.18 -16.24 11.92
C ALA A 85 0.79 -15.61 10.65
N ILE A 86 1.85 -16.21 10.09
CA ILE A 86 2.47 -15.79 8.83
C ILE A 86 1.45 -15.88 7.69
N ASP A 87 0.66 -16.95 7.62
CA ASP A 87 -0.36 -17.14 6.59
C ASP A 87 -1.49 -16.11 6.72
N VAL A 88 -1.93 -15.81 7.94
CA VAL A 88 -2.92 -14.74 8.19
C VAL A 88 -2.39 -13.38 7.73
N LEU A 89 -1.16 -13.01 8.10
CA LEU A 89 -0.54 -11.76 7.67
C LEU A 89 -0.41 -11.72 6.14
N HIS A 90 -0.04 -12.84 5.52
CA HIS A 90 0.06 -12.90 4.06
C HIS A 90 -1.32 -12.72 3.38
N GLY A 91 -2.38 -13.29 3.94
CA GLY A 91 -3.75 -13.06 3.47
C GLY A 91 -4.16 -11.59 3.58
N GLN A 92 -3.80 -10.92 4.68
CA GLN A 92 -4.04 -9.49 4.88
C GLN A 92 -3.25 -8.62 3.89
N GLU A 93 -1.97 -8.95 3.65
CA GLU A 93 -1.15 -8.29 2.62
C GLU A 93 -1.81 -8.39 1.24
N GLN A 94 -2.28 -9.58 0.84
CA GLN A 94 -2.95 -9.77 -0.44
C GLN A 94 -4.25 -8.98 -0.54
N ALA A 95 -5.04 -8.91 0.54
CA ALA A 95 -6.27 -8.12 0.56
C ALA A 95 -5.98 -6.62 0.40
N LEU A 96 -4.99 -6.10 1.12
CA LEU A 96 -4.55 -4.70 1.01
C LEU A 96 -3.96 -4.38 -0.37
N LEU A 97 -3.20 -5.28 -0.98
CA LEU A 97 -2.70 -5.11 -2.35
C LEU A 97 -3.84 -4.98 -3.36
N ARG A 98 -4.90 -5.80 -3.23
CA ARG A 98 -6.09 -5.69 -4.09
C ARG A 98 -6.81 -4.36 -3.89
N GLN A 99 -6.96 -3.92 -2.64
CA GLN A 99 -7.53 -2.60 -2.34
C GLN A 99 -6.68 -1.48 -2.95
N TRP A 100 -5.36 -1.52 -2.74
CA TRP A 100 -4.42 -0.54 -3.30
C TRP A 100 -4.52 -0.43 -4.82
N LEU A 101 -4.57 -1.57 -5.54
CA LEU A 101 -4.77 -1.59 -6.99
C LEU A 101 -6.11 -0.97 -7.40
N SER A 102 -7.17 -1.22 -6.65
CA SER A 102 -8.47 -0.57 -6.86
C SER A 102 -8.37 0.95 -6.68
N HIS A 103 -7.71 1.44 -5.63
CA HIS A 103 -7.52 2.88 -5.40
C HIS A 103 -6.62 3.52 -6.46
N ASP A 104 -5.55 2.86 -6.91
CA ASP A 104 -4.68 3.35 -8.00
C ASP A 104 -5.45 3.49 -9.32
N SER A 105 -6.28 2.51 -9.66
CA SER A 105 -7.12 2.58 -10.87
C SER A 105 -8.14 3.73 -10.81
N ARG A 106 -8.75 3.97 -9.63
CA ARG A 106 -9.64 5.12 -9.39
C ARG A 106 -8.90 6.45 -9.50
N GLY A 107 -7.70 6.56 -8.93
CA GLY A 107 -6.84 7.74 -9.07
C GLY A 107 -6.55 8.08 -10.53
N LYS A 108 -6.16 7.07 -11.33
CA LYS A 108 -5.95 7.22 -12.78
C LYS A 108 -7.21 7.66 -13.53
N ALA A 109 -8.39 7.21 -13.11
CA ALA A 109 -9.65 7.66 -13.69
C ALA A 109 -9.91 9.15 -13.38
N PHE A 110 -9.66 9.59 -12.14
CA PHE A 110 -9.77 11.00 -11.77
C PHE A 110 -8.77 11.88 -12.50
N ASP A 111 -7.52 11.42 -12.72
CA ASP A 111 -6.53 12.13 -13.54
C ASP A 111 -7.00 12.35 -14.98
N ARG A 112 -7.70 11.38 -15.57
CA ARG A 112 -8.27 11.53 -16.92
C ARG A 112 -9.40 12.57 -16.94
N ILE A 113 -10.21 12.61 -15.89
CA ILE A 113 -11.30 13.59 -15.76
C ILE A 113 -10.71 15.00 -15.60
N ASP A 114 -9.71 15.16 -14.72
CA ASP A 114 -9.00 16.42 -14.49
C ASP A 114 -8.39 16.95 -15.80
N LYS A 115 -7.70 16.09 -16.56
CA LYS A 115 -7.17 16.46 -17.89
C LYS A 115 -8.26 16.92 -18.87
N LYS A 116 -9.42 16.25 -18.90
CA LYS A 116 -10.55 16.67 -19.75
C LYS A 116 -11.09 18.04 -19.34
N PHE A 117 -11.22 18.30 -18.05
CA PHE A 117 -11.64 19.60 -17.53
C PHE A 117 -10.65 20.71 -17.91
N ILE A 118 -9.34 20.47 -17.76
CA ILE A 118 -8.31 21.43 -18.15
C ILE A 118 -8.38 21.70 -19.67
N THR A 119 -8.50 20.66 -20.48
CA THR A 119 -8.59 20.78 -21.95
C THR A 119 -9.82 21.59 -22.37
N GLU A 120 -10.97 21.34 -21.75
CA GLU A 120 -12.20 22.06 -22.08
C GLU A 120 -12.19 23.50 -21.57
N ALA A 121 -11.63 23.74 -20.38
CA ALA A 121 -11.43 25.09 -19.87
C ALA A 121 -10.54 25.91 -20.81
N ASN A 122 -9.44 25.33 -21.31
CA ASN A 122 -8.56 25.97 -22.27
C ASN A 122 -9.29 26.27 -23.60
N ARG A 123 -10.06 25.32 -24.13
CA ARG A 123 -10.87 25.55 -25.36
C ARG A 123 -11.87 26.69 -25.20
N VAL A 124 -12.55 26.78 -24.05
CA VAL A 124 -13.47 27.88 -23.77
C VAL A 124 -12.73 29.22 -23.70
N LEU A 125 -11.54 29.21 -23.10
CA LEU A 125 -10.68 30.39 -23.00
C LEU A 125 -10.19 30.84 -24.38
N ASP A 126 -9.74 29.91 -25.22
CA ASP A 126 -9.32 30.16 -26.60
C ASP A 126 -10.47 30.74 -27.44
N ARG A 127 -11.69 30.19 -27.32
CA ARG A 127 -12.87 30.75 -28.01
C ARG A 127 -13.20 32.16 -27.54
N LYS A 128 -13.08 32.44 -26.24
CA LYS A 128 -13.29 33.79 -25.70
C LYS A 128 -12.24 34.77 -26.20
N LEU A 129 -10.98 34.35 -26.27
CA LEU A 129 -9.90 35.16 -26.83
C LEU A 129 -10.12 35.45 -28.32
N GLN A 130 -10.47 34.43 -29.10
CA GLN A 130 -10.83 34.60 -30.52
C GLN A 130 -12.01 35.57 -30.68
N GLN A 131 -13.06 35.44 -29.88
CA GLN A 131 -14.19 36.35 -29.93
C GLN A 131 -13.80 37.80 -29.60
N ILE A 132 -12.91 38.02 -28.62
CA ILE A 132 -12.38 39.35 -28.29
C ILE A 132 -11.56 39.92 -29.47
N ASP A 133 -10.73 39.10 -30.11
CA ASP A 133 -9.93 39.53 -31.26
C ASP A 133 -10.82 39.83 -32.48
N ASP A 134 -11.83 39.00 -32.74
CA ASP A 134 -12.83 39.23 -33.79
C ASP A 134 -13.63 40.52 -33.52
N ASP A 135 -14.04 40.78 -32.28
CA ASP A 135 -14.74 42.01 -31.89
C ASP A 135 -13.86 43.27 -31.99
N ARG A 136 -12.54 43.13 -31.79
CA ARG A 136 -11.56 44.20 -32.05
C ARG A 136 -11.41 44.48 -33.54
N VAL A 137 -11.26 43.43 -34.35
CA VAL A 137 -11.12 43.55 -35.82
C VAL A 137 -12.41 44.09 -36.45
N ALA A 138 -13.57 43.68 -35.96
CA ALA A 138 -14.88 44.15 -36.43
C ALA A 138 -15.24 45.57 -35.95
N GLY A 139 -14.33 46.25 -35.24
CA GLY A 139 -14.52 47.62 -34.76
C GLY A 139 -15.57 47.80 -33.66
N ARG A 140 -16.09 46.70 -33.08
CA ARG A 140 -17.14 46.73 -32.05
C ARG A 140 -16.60 47.09 -30.66
N LEU A 141 -15.31 46.87 -30.43
CA LEU A 141 -14.59 47.35 -29.25
C LEU A 141 -13.93 48.72 -29.44
N THR A 142 -14.08 49.33 -30.61
CA THR A 142 -13.63 50.70 -30.88
C THR A 142 -14.83 51.63 -31.04
N GLY A 143 -15.36 52.10 -29.90
CA GLY A 143 -16.18 53.32 -29.83
C GLY A 143 -15.29 54.54 -29.47
N PRO A 144 -15.62 55.75 -29.93
CA PRO A 144 -14.64 56.75 -30.34
C PRO A 144 -14.08 57.58 -29.18
N LEU A 145 -12.74 57.68 -29.08
CA LEU A 145 -12.06 58.83 -28.48
C LEU A 145 -11.76 59.86 -29.58
N ALA A 146 -12.84 60.40 -30.15
CA ALA A 146 -12.80 61.58 -31.00
C ALA A 146 -13.93 62.53 -30.56
N ALA A 147 -13.74 63.14 -29.39
CA ALA A 147 -14.42 64.37 -28.99
C ALA A 147 -13.73 64.92 -27.73
N GLY A 148 -12.74 65.80 -27.90
CA GLY A 148 -12.14 66.51 -26.78
C GLY A 148 -10.81 67.16 -27.09
N VAL A 149 -10.89 68.36 -27.68
CA VAL A 149 -9.85 69.39 -27.91
C VAL A 149 -9.08 69.29 -29.22
#